data_AF-A0A0A3J4Z5-F1
#
_entry.id   AF-A0A0A3J4Z5-F1
#
_cell.length_a   1.000
_cell.length_b   1.000
_cell.length_c   1.000
_cell.angle_alpha   90.00
_cell.angle_beta   90.00
_cell.angle_gamma   90.00
#
_symmetry.space_group_name_H-M   'P 1'
#
loop_
_entity.id
_entity.type
_entity.pdbx_description
1 polymer ?
#
loop_
_entity_poly.entity_id
_entity_poly.type
_entity_poly.pdbx_seq_one_letter_code
_entity_poly.pdbx_strand_id
1 'polypeptide(L)'
;MQQFVYHMVPAEMIGEKLIPLNAFKEVHPRLYEQYTKKYFDHPERSKLLTKQVPKLNCLWNDVLHFLPLHPYHVYNALKSLGINAKTNLPFYKIPIERLRHNQNALYLYAKEHYSGPAADLREEEIRLVSIEEYQEMTQMPSDTVEYFSLEKDTGKPFGMFHFIPHLLSLGQVDIEGVDIITWNTLVD
;
A
#
# COMPACT_ATOMS: atom_id res chain seq x y z
N MET A 1 23.12 1.06 2.81
CA MET A 1 22.15 1.81 3.65
C MET A 1 20.98 0.87 3.90
N GLN A 2 20.44 0.86 5.12
CA GLN A 2 19.25 0.08 5.40
C GLN A 2 18.06 0.67 4.63
N GLN A 3 17.22 -0.19 4.07
CA GLN A 3 16.08 0.23 3.25
C GLN A 3 14.78 -0.16 3.93
N PHE A 4 13.73 0.65 3.71
CA PHE A 4 12.47 0.48 4.41
C PHE A 4 11.29 0.38 3.45
N VAL A 5 10.25 -0.24 3.96
CA VAL A 5 8.91 -0.24 3.38
C VAL A 5 7.94 0.23 4.45
N TYR A 6 6.86 0.89 4.04
CA TYR A 6 5.96 1.54 4.97
C TYR A 6 4.56 0.96 4.87
N HIS A 7 3.93 0.76 6.03
CA HIS A 7 2.55 0.29 6.12
C HIS A 7 1.79 1.17 7.10
N MET A 8 0.60 1.64 6.72
CA MET A 8 -0.24 2.41 7.62
C MET A 8 -0.62 1.55 8.83
N VAL A 9 -0.48 2.05 10.04
CA VAL A 9 -0.80 1.25 11.24
C VAL A 9 -2.30 0.94 11.24
N PRO A 10 -2.72 -0.35 11.29
CA PRO A 10 -4.12 -0.71 11.35
C PRO A 10 -4.81 -0.11 12.59
N ALA A 11 -6.10 0.20 12.46
CA ALA A 11 -6.87 0.73 13.59
C ALA A 11 -6.95 -0.26 14.77
N GLU A 12 -6.97 -1.57 14.46
CA GLU A 12 -6.95 -2.64 15.45
C GLU A 12 -5.89 -3.68 15.05
N MET A 13 -4.85 -3.83 15.87
CA MET A 13 -3.77 -4.78 15.64
C MET A 13 -3.84 -5.92 16.65
N ILE A 14 -3.65 -7.17 16.20
CA ILE A 14 -3.60 -8.36 17.05
C ILE A 14 -2.25 -9.04 16.86
N GLY A 15 -1.57 -9.32 17.96
CA GLY A 15 -0.27 -10.00 17.96
C GLY A 15 0.87 -9.05 17.59
N GLU A 16 1.86 -9.56 16.87
CA GLU A 16 3.08 -8.83 16.46
C GLU A 16 3.38 -9.03 14.97
N LYS A 17 2.38 -9.48 14.20
CA LYS A 17 2.53 -9.76 12.77
C LYS A 17 1.43 -9.06 11.97
N LEU A 18 1.84 -8.37 10.91
CA LEU A 18 0.94 -8.05 9.82
C LEU A 18 0.61 -9.33 9.06
N ILE A 19 -0.68 -9.60 8.87
CA ILE A 19 -1.16 -10.75 8.11
C ILE A 19 -2.07 -10.28 6.96
N PRO A 20 -2.07 -10.97 5.81
CA PRO A 20 -2.95 -10.62 4.70
C PRO A 20 -4.43 -10.72 5.07
N LEU A 21 -5.27 -9.97 4.35
CA LEU A 21 -6.69 -9.87 4.67
C LEU A 21 -7.39 -11.24 4.65
N ASN A 22 -7.12 -12.09 3.65
CA ASN A 22 -7.77 -13.41 3.59
C ASN A 22 -7.37 -14.35 4.74
N ALA A 23 -6.17 -14.20 5.32
CA ALA A 23 -5.76 -14.98 6.49
C ALA A 23 -6.62 -14.67 7.73
N PHE A 24 -7.18 -13.46 7.84
CA PHE A 24 -8.11 -13.13 8.93
C PHE A 24 -9.42 -13.91 8.86
N LYS A 25 -9.83 -14.41 7.69
CA LYS A 25 -11.12 -15.09 7.53
C LYS A 25 -11.23 -16.32 8.44
N GLU A 26 -10.12 -17.00 8.67
CA GLU A 26 -10.04 -18.20 9.51
C GLU A 26 -9.71 -17.86 10.97
N VAL A 27 -8.78 -16.91 11.18
CA VAL A 27 -8.20 -16.65 12.51
C VAL A 27 -8.98 -15.58 13.29
N HIS A 28 -9.49 -14.54 12.63
CA HIS A 28 -10.31 -13.48 13.26
C HIS A 28 -11.43 -12.97 12.31
N PRO A 29 -12.52 -13.74 12.14
CA PRO A 29 -13.62 -13.40 11.22
C PRO A 29 -14.20 -12.00 11.41
N ARG A 30 -14.32 -11.52 12.66
CA ARG A 30 -14.79 -10.15 12.95
C ARG A 30 -13.89 -9.08 12.32
N LEU A 31 -12.57 -9.25 12.39
CA LEU A 31 -11.62 -8.30 11.80
C LEU A 31 -11.64 -8.39 10.28
N TYR A 32 -11.81 -9.58 9.72
CA TYR A 32 -12.02 -9.75 8.28
C TYR A 32 -13.23 -8.93 7.81
N GLU A 33 -14.39 -9.07 8.46
CA GLU A 33 -15.59 -8.29 8.14
C GLU A 33 -15.35 -6.77 8.28
N GLN A 34 -14.66 -6.35 9.34
CA GLN A 34 -14.34 -4.94 9.55
C GLN A 34 -13.45 -4.37 8.45
N TYR A 35 -12.39 -5.08 8.06
CA TYR A 35 -11.43 -4.61 7.07
C TYR A 35 -11.88 -4.81 5.62
N THR A 36 -12.86 -5.68 5.37
CA THR A 36 -13.48 -5.84 4.05
C THR A 36 -14.50 -4.75 3.72
N LYS A 37 -15.10 -4.08 4.71
CA LYS A 37 -16.10 -2.99 4.51
C LYS A 37 -15.67 -1.94 3.48
N LYS A 38 -14.38 -1.57 3.45
CA LYS A 38 -13.83 -0.58 2.51
C LYS A 38 -13.92 -0.98 1.04
N TYR A 39 -14.17 -2.25 0.71
CA TYR A 39 -14.32 -2.72 -0.67
C TYR A 39 -15.78 -2.64 -1.16
N PHE A 40 -16.73 -2.38 -0.27
CA PHE A 40 -18.16 -2.29 -0.59
C PHE A 40 -18.68 -0.85 -0.70
N ASP A 41 -17.80 0.15 -0.64
CA ASP A 41 -18.17 1.57 -0.79
C ASP A 41 -18.35 2.00 -2.26
N HIS A 42 -17.96 1.15 -3.23
CA HIS A 42 -18.17 1.35 -4.65
C HIS A 42 -18.40 0.00 -5.36
N PRO A 43 -19.36 -0.12 -6.31
CA PRO A 43 -19.68 -1.40 -6.96
C PRO A 43 -18.46 -2.12 -7.56
N GLU A 44 -17.55 -1.36 -8.16
CA GLU A 44 -16.34 -1.90 -8.79
C GLU A 44 -15.26 -2.35 -7.81
N ARG A 45 -15.25 -1.82 -6.58
CA ARG A 45 -14.21 -2.16 -5.59
C ARG A 45 -14.41 -3.54 -4.97
N SER A 46 -15.62 -4.07 -5.01
CA SER A 46 -15.90 -5.44 -4.57
C SER A 46 -15.09 -6.48 -5.37
N LYS A 47 -14.86 -6.21 -6.67
CA LYS A 47 -14.05 -7.07 -7.56
C LYS A 47 -12.58 -7.15 -7.14
N LEU A 48 -12.07 -6.20 -6.34
CA LEU A 48 -10.71 -6.28 -5.79
C LEU A 48 -10.54 -7.49 -4.88
N LEU A 49 -11.60 -8.01 -4.24
CA LEU A 49 -11.52 -9.19 -3.39
C LEU A 49 -11.26 -10.49 -4.17
N THR A 50 -11.49 -10.46 -5.48
CA THR A 50 -11.28 -11.61 -6.39
C THR A 50 -10.24 -11.31 -7.47
N LYS A 51 -9.61 -10.12 -7.42
CA LYS A 51 -8.61 -9.70 -8.40
C LYS A 51 -7.33 -10.48 -8.19
N GLN A 52 -6.77 -11.03 -9.28
CA GLN A 52 -5.52 -11.77 -9.22
C GLN A 52 -4.31 -10.84 -9.26
N VAL A 53 -3.22 -11.26 -8.63
CA VAL A 53 -1.89 -10.66 -8.78
C VAL A 53 -1.06 -11.59 -9.66
N PRO A 54 -0.85 -11.24 -10.95
CA PRO A 54 -0.01 -12.01 -11.85
C PRO A 54 1.38 -12.27 -11.24
N LYS A 55 2.01 -13.39 -11.61
CA LYS A 55 3.34 -13.84 -11.13
C LYS A 55 3.44 -14.25 -9.66
N LEU A 56 2.59 -13.73 -8.77
CA LEU A 56 2.45 -14.22 -7.39
C LEU A 56 1.42 -15.37 -7.28
N ASN A 57 0.58 -15.55 -8.30
CA ASN A 57 -0.45 -16.60 -8.36
C ASN A 57 -1.38 -16.60 -7.12
N CYS A 58 -1.75 -15.41 -6.66
CA CYS A 58 -2.60 -15.19 -5.50
C CYS A 58 -3.64 -14.09 -5.78
N LEU A 59 -4.55 -13.86 -4.83
CA LEU A 59 -5.49 -12.75 -4.88
C LEU A 59 -4.88 -11.47 -4.30
N TRP A 60 -5.47 -10.34 -4.66
CA TRP A 60 -5.09 -9.00 -4.19
C TRP A 60 -5.13 -8.86 -2.65
N ASN A 61 -6.02 -9.60 -2.00
CA ASN A 61 -6.21 -9.67 -0.55
C ASN A 61 -5.38 -10.78 0.13
N ASP A 62 -4.55 -11.53 -0.61
CA ASP A 62 -3.57 -12.49 -0.09
C ASP A 62 -2.19 -11.86 0.16
N VAL A 63 -1.99 -10.61 -0.29
CA VAL A 63 -0.72 -9.89 -0.10
C VAL A 63 -0.87 -8.73 0.85
N LEU A 64 0.21 -8.43 1.56
CA LEU A 64 0.39 -7.15 2.24
C LEU A 64 0.85 -6.11 1.22
N HIS A 65 0.29 -4.91 1.32
CA HIS A 65 0.58 -3.78 0.43
C HIS A 65 1.44 -2.78 1.17
N PHE A 66 2.68 -2.62 0.75
CA PHE A 66 3.60 -1.66 1.32
C PHE A 66 3.86 -0.49 0.37
N LEU A 67 3.97 0.69 0.95
CA LEU A 67 4.45 1.88 0.27
C LEU A 67 5.98 1.80 0.23
N PRO A 68 6.62 1.77 -0.96
CA PRO A 68 8.07 1.73 -1.09
C PRO A 68 8.70 3.14 -1.06
N LEU A 69 8.08 4.07 -0.34
CA LEU A 69 8.41 5.49 -0.30
C LEU A 69 8.10 6.02 1.10
N HIS A 70 8.99 6.84 1.68
CA HIS A 70 8.70 7.45 2.96
C HIS A 70 7.38 8.26 2.91
N PRO A 71 6.39 8.01 3.79
CA PRO A 71 5.02 8.55 3.66
C PRO A 71 4.96 10.08 3.75
N TYR A 72 6.01 10.72 4.28
CA TYR A 72 6.23 12.16 4.20
C TYR A 72 6.13 12.75 2.80
N HIS A 73 6.60 12.04 1.78
CA HIS A 73 6.55 12.55 0.42
C HIS A 73 5.09 12.66 -0.08
N VAL A 74 4.22 11.73 0.32
CA VAL A 74 2.78 11.77 0.02
C VAL A 74 2.12 12.95 0.76
N TYR A 75 2.37 13.09 2.06
CA TYR A 75 1.84 14.19 2.86
C TYR A 75 2.26 15.55 2.30
N ASN A 76 3.55 15.70 1.96
CA ASN A 76 4.09 16.95 1.45
C ASN A 76 3.49 17.30 0.08
N ALA A 77 3.25 16.32 -0.79
CA ALA A 77 2.59 16.53 -2.09
C ALA A 77 1.13 16.99 -1.94
N LEU A 78 0.38 16.41 -1.00
CA LEU A 78 -0.98 16.88 -0.68
C LEU A 78 -0.96 18.31 -0.14
N LYS A 79 -0.07 18.58 0.83
CA LYS A 79 0.06 19.88 1.49
C LYS A 79 0.48 20.99 0.51
N SER A 80 1.41 20.72 -0.42
CA SER A 80 1.88 21.71 -1.40
C SER A 80 0.77 22.14 -2.38
N LEU A 81 -0.23 21.29 -2.60
CA LEU A 81 -1.43 21.57 -3.39
C LEU A 81 -2.56 22.22 -2.57
N GLY A 82 -2.34 22.52 -1.28
CA GLY A 82 -3.34 23.08 -0.38
C GLY A 82 -4.41 22.08 0.07
N ILE A 83 -4.15 20.78 -0.06
CA ILE A 83 -5.10 19.73 0.28
C ILE A 83 -4.95 19.41 1.78
N ASN A 84 -6.05 19.55 2.51
CA ASN A 84 -6.08 19.24 3.94
C ASN A 84 -5.99 17.72 4.16
N ALA A 85 -4.91 17.28 4.80
CA ALA A 85 -4.69 15.90 5.19
C ALA A 85 -4.51 15.80 6.71
N LYS A 86 -4.88 14.66 7.31
CA LYS A 86 -4.63 14.41 8.75
C LYS A 86 -3.14 14.53 9.03
N THR A 87 -2.71 15.21 10.09
CA THR A 87 -1.27 15.35 10.35
C THR A 87 -0.68 14.09 11.00
N ASN A 88 -1.37 13.49 11.97
CA ASN A 88 -0.81 12.42 12.81
C ASN A 88 -1.20 11.02 12.31
N LEU A 89 -1.02 10.75 11.01
CA LEU A 89 -1.31 9.42 10.46
C LEU A 89 -0.07 8.50 10.68
N PRO A 90 -0.19 7.44 11.49
CA PRO A 90 0.94 6.58 11.83
C PRO A 90 1.22 5.52 10.75
N PHE A 91 2.51 5.25 10.55
CA PHE A 91 3.02 4.20 9.68
C PHE A 91 4.11 3.39 10.39
N TYR A 92 4.10 2.08 10.18
CA TYR A 92 5.26 1.25 10.49
C TYR A 92 6.37 1.56 9.49
N LYS A 93 7.61 1.77 9.98
CA LYS A 93 8.84 1.89 9.19
C LYS A 93 9.56 0.54 9.23
N ILE A 94 9.22 -0.36 8.31
CA ILE A 94 9.61 -1.76 8.36
C ILE A 94 10.92 -1.95 7.60
N PRO A 95 12.00 -2.47 8.22
CA PRO A 95 13.20 -2.85 7.49
C PRO A 95 12.86 -3.90 6.43
N ILE A 96 13.36 -3.72 5.20
CA ILE A 96 13.07 -4.63 4.08
C ILE A 96 13.45 -6.09 4.40
N GLU A 97 14.44 -6.30 5.28
CA GLU A 97 14.87 -7.63 5.71
C GLU A 97 13.76 -8.44 6.38
N ARG A 98 12.73 -7.79 6.95
CA ARG A 98 11.55 -8.47 7.52
C ARG A 98 10.72 -9.21 6.46
N LEU A 99 10.90 -8.90 5.17
CA LEU A 99 10.21 -9.53 4.05
C LEU A 99 11.03 -10.67 3.40
N ARG A 100 12.22 -11.01 3.92
CA ARG A 100 13.18 -11.97 3.33
C ARG A 100 12.59 -13.34 3.03
N HIS A 101 11.64 -13.79 3.85
CA HIS A 101 11.04 -15.12 3.73
C HIS A 101 9.73 -15.16 2.93
N ASN A 102 9.28 -14.01 2.45
CA ASN A 102 8.07 -13.90 1.65
C ASN A 102 8.41 -13.86 0.16
N GLN A 103 7.43 -14.21 -0.69
CA GLN A 103 7.52 -13.90 -2.10
C GLN A 103 7.08 -12.44 -2.31
N ASN A 104 7.96 -11.64 -2.90
CA ASN A 104 7.73 -10.21 -3.07
C ASN A 104 7.63 -9.83 -4.55
N ALA A 105 6.78 -8.86 -4.84
CA ALA A 105 6.67 -8.27 -6.17
C ALA A 105 6.42 -6.77 -6.08
N LEU A 106 6.96 -6.00 -7.02
CA LEU A 106 6.59 -4.62 -7.23
C LEU A 106 5.41 -4.56 -8.20
N TYR A 107 4.34 -3.89 -7.76
CA TYR A 107 3.29 -3.40 -8.64
C TYR A 107 3.66 -1.98 -9.10
N LEU A 108 3.93 -1.81 -10.40
CA LEU A 108 4.43 -0.55 -10.95
C LEU A 108 3.37 0.56 -10.95
N TYR A 109 2.10 0.19 -11.17
CA TYR A 109 0.95 1.09 -11.14
C TYR A 109 1.06 2.27 -12.13
N ALA A 110 1.51 1.98 -13.34
CA ALA A 110 1.67 2.96 -14.40
C ALA A 110 0.30 3.49 -14.87
N LYS A 111 0.19 4.82 -15.05
CA LYS A 111 -1.07 5.50 -15.40
C LYS A 111 -1.63 5.02 -16.74
N GLU A 112 -0.78 4.79 -17.73
CA GLU A 112 -1.09 4.28 -19.06
C GLU A 112 -1.61 2.83 -19.06
N HIS A 113 -1.32 2.07 -18.00
CA HIS A 113 -1.76 0.69 -17.85
C HIS A 113 -2.99 0.55 -16.95
N TYR A 114 -3.38 1.62 -16.27
CA TYR A 114 -4.55 1.63 -15.40
C TYR A 114 -5.85 1.70 -16.20
N SER A 115 -6.75 0.76 -15.96
CA SER A 115 -8.06 0.67 -16.61
C SER A 115 -9.22 0.61 -15.60
N GLY A 116 -9.00 1.20 -14.42
CA GLY A 116 -9.97 1.19 -13.32
C GLY A 116 -9.74 0.09 -12.28
N PRO A 117 -10.39 0.18 -11.12
CA PRO A 117 -10.16 -0.74 -10.00
C PRO A 117 -10.62 -2.17 -10.30
N ALA A 118 -11.66 -2.31 -11.13
CA ALA A 118 -12.26 -3.58 -11.53
C ALA A 118 -11.49 -4.33 -12.64
N ALA A 119 -10.56 -3.67 -13.33
CA ALA A 119 -9.81 -4.28 -14.41
C ALA A 119 -8.73 -5.22 -13.86
N ASP A 120 -8.40 -6.27 -14.62
CA ASP A 120 -7.31 -7.18 -14.28
C ASP A 120 -5.95 -6.46 -14.29
N LEU A 121 -5.01 -6.94 -13.48
CA LEU A 121 -3.64 -6.45 -13.54
C LEU A 121 -2.96 -7.05 -14.78
N ARG A 122 -2.27 -6.19 -15.52
CA ARG A 122 -1.40 -6.63 -16.60
C ARG A 122 -0.17 -7.31 -16.02
N GLU A 123 0.31 -8.35 -16.69
CA GLU A 123 1.42 -9.14 -16.19
C GLU A 123 2.73 -8.32 -16.15
N GLU A 124 2.91 -7.42 -17.10
CA GLU A 124 4.04 -6.48 -17.18
C GLU A 124 4.06 -5.47 -16.02
N GLU A 125 2.91 -5.21 -15.38
CA GLU A 125 2.81 -4.31 -14.22
C GLU A 125 3.29 -4.96 -12.92
N ILE A 126 3.52 -6.28 -12.92
CA ILE A 126 4.04 -7.00 -11.76
C ILE A 126 5.48 -7.45 -12.05
N ARG A 127 6.40 -7.08 -11.17
CA ARG A 127 7.80 -7.53 -11.24
C ARG A 127 8.17 -8.25 -9.95
N LEU A 128 8.44 -9.55 -10.03
CA LEU A 128 9.02 -10.28 -8.90
C LEU A 128 10.35 -9.63 -8.51
N VAL A 129 10.60 -9.51 -7.20
CA VAL A 129 11.77 -8.80 -6.69
C VAL A 129 12.32 -9.50 -5.46
N SER A 130 13.65 -9.63 -5.37
CA SER A 130 14.32 -9.99 -4.13
C SER A 130 14.51 -8.75 -3.24
N ILE A 131 14.69 -8.95 -1.94
CA ILE A 131 14.92 -7.80 -1.03
C ILE A 131 16.29 -7.14 -1.29
N GLU A 132 17.23 -7.87 -1.90
CA GLU A 132 18.53 -7.36 -2.32
C GLU A 132 18.43 -6.41 -3.54
N GLU A 133 17.44 -6.61 -4.40
CA GLU A 133 17.17 -5.76 -5.59
C GLU A 133 16.21 -4.61 -5.28
N TYR A 134 15.53 -4.65 -4.13
CA TYR A 134 14.62 -3.59 -3.71
C TYR A 134 15.37 -2.26 -3.61
N GLN A 135 14.71 -1.20 -4.06
CA GLN A 135 15.17 0.16 -3.86
C GLN A 135 14.02 1.01 -3.34
N GLU A 136 14.22 1.62 -2.17
CA GLU A 136 13.29 2.60 -1.64
C GLU A 136 13.24 3.81 -2.59
N MET A 137 12.02 4.21 -2.95
CA MET A 137 11.78 5.41 -3.74
C MET A 137 12.11 6.63 -2.90
N THR A 138 12.71 7.63 -3.54
CA THR A 138 13.08 8.91 -2.89
C THR A 138 12.22 10.07 -3.37
N GLN A 139 11.33 9.83 -4.35
CA GLN A 139 10.53 10.85 -5.01
C GLN A 139 9.12 10.33 -5.30
N MET A 140 8.15 11.25 -5.26
CA MET A 140 6.79 10.99 -5.70
C MET A 140 6.72 10.83 -7.23
N PRO A 141 5.94 9.87 -7.75
CA PRO A 141 5.60 9.84 -9.17
C PRO A 141 4.88 11.11 -9.60
N SER A 142 5.25 11.64 -10.77
CA SER A 142 4.59 12.83 -11.35
C SER A 142 3.11 12.60 -11.62
N ASP A 143 2.74 11.39 -12.05
CA ASP A 143 1.35 11.01 -12.30
C ASP A 143 0.47 11.10 -11.06
N THR A 144 1.01 10.78 -9.88
CA THR A 144 0.31 10.95 -8.60
C THR A 144 0.07 12.43 -8.28
N VAL A 145 1.07 13.28 -8.53
CA VAL A 145 0.95 14.73 -8.28
C VAL A 145 -0.07 15.36 -9.24
N GLU A 146 -0.04 14.98 -10.52
CA GLU A 146 -1.03 15.39 -11.51
C GLU A 146 -2.44 14.95 -11.09
N TYR A 147 -2.59 13.68 -10.67
CA TYR A 147 -3.86 13.16 -10.17
C TYR A 147 -4.40 13.97 -8.99
N PHE A 148 -3.58 14.29 -7.97
CA PHE A 148 -4.01 15.14 -6.87
C PHE A 148 -4.42 16.54 -7.34
N SER A 149 -3.69 17.12 -8.29
CA SER A 149 -4.02 18.44 -8.84
C SER A 149 -5.37 18.45 -9.56
N LEU A 150 -5.75 17.35 -10.23
CA LEU A 150 -7.04 17.22 -10.91
C LEU A 150 -8.17 16.97 -9.91
N GLU A 151 -7.94 16.07 -8.95
CA GLU A 151 -8.98 15.64 -8.02
C GLU A 151 -9.33 16.69 -6.96
N LYS A 152 -8.37 17.54 -6.56
CA LYS A 152 -8.59 18.56 -5.51
C LYS A 152 -9.77 19.50 -5.81
N ASP A 153 -10.03 19.78 -7.08
CA ASP A 153 -11.07 20.72 -7.52
C ASP A 153 -12.44 20.05 -7.67
N THR A 154 -12.53 18.71 -7.51
CA THR A 154 -13.79 17.96 -7.63
C THR A 154 -14.64 17.98 -6.35
N GLY A 155 -14.03 18.32 -5.20
CA GLY A 155 -14.66 18.25 -3.88
C GLY A 155 -14.98 16.83 -3.38
N LYS A 156 -14.53 15.78 -4.09
CA LYS A 156 -14.77 14.38 -3.71
C LYS A 156 -13.54 13.78 -3.01
N PRO A 157 -13.72 12.77 -2.14
CA PRO A 157 -12.61 11.96 -1.64
C PRO A 157 -11.92 11.23 -2.78
N PHE A 158 -10.59 11.20 -2.76
CA PHE A 158 -9.76 10.54 -3.77
C PHE A 158 -8.64 9.72 -3.13
N GLY A 159 -8.02 8.83 -3.92
CA GLY A 159 -7.04 7.86 -3.41
C GLY A 159 -5.66 8.47 -3.17
N MET A 160 -5.25 8.62 -1.91
CA MET A 160 -3.94 9.22 -1.57
C MET A 160 -2.70 8.43 -2.02
N PHE A 161 -2.86 7.20 -2.51
CA PHE A 161 -1.77 6.36 -3.02
C PHE A 161 -1.94 6.01 -4.50
N HIS A 162 -2.81 6.72 -5.22
CA HIS A 162 -3.06 6.44 -6.63
C HIS A 162 -1.80 6.71 -7.48
N PHE A 163 -1.49 5.78 -8.40
CA PHE A 163 -0.27 5.80 -9.24
C PHE A 163 1.06 5.80 -8.49
N ILE A 164 1.06 5.47 -7.20
CA ILE A 164 2.30 5.16 -6.49
C ILE A 164 2.58 3.66 -6.66
N PRO A 165 3.79 3.23 -7.07
CA PRO A 165 4.17 1.83 -7.02
C PRO A 165 3.99 1.25 -5.62
N HIS A 166 3.63 -0.03 -5.52
CA HIS A 166 3.50 -0.73 -4.25
C HIS A 166 4.37 -1.98 -4.22
N LEU A 167 5.01 -2.25 -3.08
CA LEU A 167 5.62 -3.55 -2.83
C LEU A 167 4.55 -4.49 -2.26
N LEU A 168 4.26 -5.55 -2.99
CA LEU A 168 3.35 -6.63 -2.60
C LEU A 168 4.16 -7.75 -1.97
N SER A 169 3.78 -8.18 -0.77
CA SER A 169 4.42 -9.30 -0.08
C SER A 169 3.41 -10.39 0.21
N LEU A 170 3.62 -11.58 -0.35
CA LEU A 170 2.80 -12.76 -0.09
C LEU A 170 3.35 -13.49 1.14
N GLY A 171 2.67 -13.29 2.27
CA GLY A 171 3.06 -13.85 3.56
C GLY A 171 2.75 -12.92 4.72
N GLN A 172 3.25 -13.27 5.91
CA GLN A 172 3.14 -12.45 7.11
C GLN A 172 4.42 -11.65 7.30
N VAL A 173 4.34 -10.51 7.99
CA VAL A 173 5.51 -9.68 8.31
C VAL A 173 5.51 -9.37 9.79
N ASP A 174 6.62 -9.72 10.45
CA ASP A 174 6.86 -9.41 11.85
C ASP A 174 7.14 -7.91 12.04
N ILE A 175 6.39 -7.30 12.96
CA ILE A 175 6.46 -5.89 13.31
C ILE A 175 6.86 -5.67 14.78
N GLU A 176 7.30 -6.71 15.48
CA GLU A 176 7.87 -6.58 16.82
C GLU A 176 9.08 -5.63 16.79
N GLY A 177 9.03 -4.59 17.63
CA GLY A 177 10.09 -3.59 17.75
C GLY A 177 10.30 -2.72 16.50
N VAL A 178 9.36 -2.71 15.56
CA VAL A 178 9.41 -1.81 14.40
C VAL A 178 8.98 -0.39 14.80
N ASP A 179 9.73 0.61 14.32
CA ASP A 179 9.42 2.02 14.57
C ASP A 179 8.06 2.42 13.99
N ILE A 180 7.35 3.27 14.73
CA ILE A 180 6.14 3.93 14.27
C ILE A 180 6.45 5.40 14.04
N ILE A 181 6.31 5.84 12.81
CA ILE A 181 6.51 7.22 12.38
C ILE A 181 5.17 7.87 12.02
N THR A 182 5.13 9.19 12.03
CA THR A 182 4.01 9.96 11.49
C THR A 182 4.36 10.52 10.12
N TRP A 183 3.45 10.42 9.16
CA TRP A 183 3.73 10.86 7.78
C TRP A 183 3.92 12.38 7.62
N ASN A 184 3.66 13.22 8.61
CA ASN A 184 3.86 14.67 8.50
C ASN A 184 5.28 15.12 8.87
N THR A 185 6.15 14.18 9.22
CA THR A 185 7.53 14.43 9.64
C THR A 185 8.48 13.56 8.84
N LEU A 186 9.59 14.15 8.38
CA LEU A 186 10.72 13.42 7.84
C LEU A 186 11.72 13.28 8.99
N VAL A 187 11.65 12.17 9.73
CA VAL A 187 12.61 11.86 10.79
C VAL A 187 13.35 10.60 10.35
N ASP A 188 14.67 10.73 10.23
CA ASP A 188 15.58 9.65 9.85
C ASP A 188 15.76 8.62 10.97
#